data_AF-A0A1I1VCF8-F1
#
_entry.id   AF-A0A1I1VCF8-F1
#
_cell.length_a   1.000
_cell.length_b   1.000
_cell.length_c   1.000
_cell.angle_alpha   90.00
_cell.angle_beta   90.00
_cell.angle_gamma   90.00
#
_symmetry.space_group_name_H-M   'P 1'
#
loop_
_entity.id
_entity.type
_entity.pdbx_description
1 polymer ?
#
loop_
_entity_poly.entity_id
_entity_poly.type
_entity_poly.pdbx_seq_one_letter_code
_entity_poly.pdbx_strand_id
1 'polypeptide(L)'
;MAPPFPREARCIREALDRTDPQRRAEFDRDFQEALRKVAEDYNTGHIDTVLDDWWGTAILAEYPPTEEEEAIKARVDRGDFSGLIRVDETGLEWREDAHGNLWRTDDNGKLWRETPDGKREKVEANTTPEEN
;
A
#
# COMPACT_ATOMS: atom_id res chain seq x y z
N MET A 1 -0.40 -8.32 -11.73
CA MET A 1 -0.49 -8.38 -10.26
C MET A 1 0.74 -9.12 -9.76
N ALA A 2 1.60 -8.46 -8.97
CA ALA A 2 2.75 -9.13 -8.36
C ALA A 2 2.26 -10.20 -7.38
N PRO A 3 2.96 -11.34 -7.22
CA PRO A 3 2.53 -12.37 -6.28
C PRO A 3 2.55 -11.80 -4.85
N PRO A 4 1.59 -12.21 -3.99
CA PRO A 4 1.51 -11.70 -2.62
C PRO A 4 2.82 -11.97 -1.90
N PHE A 5 3.44 -10.92 -1.37
CA PHE A 5 4.69 -11.04 -0.63
C PHE A 5 4.42 -11.58 0.78
N PRO A 6 4.96 -12.75 1.16
CA PRO A 6 4.66 -13.33 2.47
C PRO A 6 5.16 -12.44 3.62
N ARG A 7 4.32 -12.23 4.65
CA ARG A 7 4.69 -11.54 5.89
C ARG A 7 5.46 -12.48 6.83
N GLU A 8 6.56 -13.02 6.33
CA GLU A 8 7.43 -13.95 7.06
C GLU A 8 8.81 -13.34 7.24
N ALA A 9 9.41 -13.51 8.43
CA ALA A 9 10.72 -12.97 8.77
C ALA A 9 11.81 -13.37 7.75
N ARG A 10 11.74 -14.61 7.25
CA ARG A 10 12.67 -15.12 6.23
C ARG A 10 12.53 -14.35 4.92
N CYS A 11 11.30 -14.19 4.43
CA CYS A 11 11.03 -13.49 3.17
C CYS A 11 11.46 -12.02 3.24
N ILE A 12 11.10 -11.33 4.33
CA ILE A 12 11.52 -9.95 4.61
C ILE A 12 13.05 -9.84 4.59
N ARG A 13 13.73 -10.73 5.34
CA ARG A 13 15.20 -10.74 5.41
C ARG A 13 15.86 -10.99 4.05
N GLU A 14 15.35 -11.94 3.27
CA GLU A 14 15.87 -12.25 1.92
C GLU A 14 15.66 -11.07 0.93
N ALA A 15 14.51 -10.38 0.99
CA ALA A 15 14.24 -9.23 0.14
C ALA A 15 15.15 -8.03 0.45
N LEU A 16 15.38 -7.76 1.74
CA LEU A 16 16.28 -6.68 2.18
C LEU A 16 17.74 -6.99 1.86
N ASP A 17 18.18 -8.25 1.96
CA ASP A 17 19.56 -8.66 1.66
C ASP A 17 19.97 -8.38 0.20
N ARG A 18 19.00 -8.48 -0.73
CA ARG A 18 19.23 -8.21 -2.16
C ARG A 18 19.37 -6.73 -2.51
N THR A 19 18.72 -5.86 -1.73
CA THR A 19 18.53 -4.45 -2.08
C THR A 19 19.30 -3.50 -1.18
N ASP A 20 19.26 -3.72 0.13
CA ASP A 20 19.84 -2.83 1.13
C ASP A 20 20.36 -3.63 2.35
N PRO A 21 21.65 -4.02 2.33
CA PRO A 21 22.29 -4.74 3.43
C PRO A 21 22.25 -4.00 4.77
N GLN A 22 22.15 -2.67 4.76
CA GLN A 22 22.05 -1.87 5.98
C GLN A 22 20.66 -2.02 6.60
N ARG A 23 19.59 -1.89 5.81
CA ARG A 23 18.21 -2.16 6.27
C ARG A 23 18.04 -3.59 6.74
N ARG A 24 18.68 -4.57 6.08
CA ARG A 24 18.72 -5.96 6.56
C ARG A 24 19.34 -6.07 7.97
N ALA A 25 20.39 -5.30 8.28
CA ALA A 25 21.00 -5.31 9.60
C ALA A 25 20.09 -4.66 10.67
N GLU A 26 19.36 -3.61 10.30
CA GLU A 26 18.37 -2.96 11.16
C GLU A 26 17.19 -3.90 11.46
N PHE A 27 16.63 -4.56 10.44
CA PHE A 27 15.61 -5.60 10.62
C PHE A 27 16.07 -6.70 11.57
N ASP A 28 17.27 -7.24 11.36
CA ASP A 28 17.81 -8.29 12.22
C ASP A 28 17.92 -7.83 13.69
N ARG A 29 18.36 -6.59 13.93
CA ARG A 29 18.45 -6.02 15.28
C ARG A 29 17.06 -5.96 15.94
N ASP A 30 16.08 -5.40 15.23
CA ASP A 30 14.74 -5.18 15.76
C ASP A 30 14.02 -6.52 16.00
N PHE A 31 14.21 -7.49 15.10
CA PHE A 31 13.68 -8.84 15.25
C PHE A 31 14.29 -9.58 16.45
N GLN A 32 15.61 -9.44 16.67
CA GLN A 32 16.27 -10.01 17.86
C GLN A 32 15.81 -9.34 19.15
N GLU A 33 15.53 -8.04 19.13
CA GLU A 33 14.93 -7.35 20.28
C GLU A 33 13.52 -7.86 20.58
N ALA A 34 12.69 -8.05 19.55
CA ALA A 34 11.36 -8.63 19.73
C ALA A 34 11.44 -10.03 20.35
N LEU A 35 12.32 -10.91 19.85
CA LEU A 35 12.53 -12.24 20.45
C LEU A 35 12.95 -12.18 21.92
N ARG A 36 13.78 -11.19 22.30
CA ARG A 36 14.16 -10.98 23.71
C ARG A 36 12.95 -10.61 24.56
N LYS A 37 12.09 -9.70 24.08
CA LYS A 37 10.85 -9.32 24.78
C LYS A 37 9.90 -10.51 24.92
N VAL A 38 9.73 -11.32 23.88
CA VAL A 38 8.94 -12.57 23.96
C VAL A 38 9.51 -13.50 25.04
N ALA A 39 10.83 -13.60 25.20
CA ALA A 39 11.41 -14.42 26.24
C ALA A 39 11.14 -13.88 27.67
N GLU A 40 10.88 -12.58 27.82
CA GLU A 40 10.61 -11.93 29.09
C GLU A 40 9.12 -12.01 29.48
N ASP A 41 8.21 -11.76 28.53
CA ASP A 41 6.77 -11.64 28.80
C ASP A 41 5.89 -12.68 28.11
N TYR A 42 6.48 -13.57 27.30
CA TYR A 42 5.81 -14.62 26.51
C TYR A 42 4.77 -14.10 25.51
N ASN A 43 4.77 -12.80 25.21
CA ASN A 43 3.86 -12.19 24.27
C ASN A 43 4.47 -12.19 22.85
N THR A 44 3.98 -13.07 21.98
CA THR A 44 4.45 -13.14 20.59
C THR A 44 4.06 -11.94 19.73
N GLY A 45 3.16 -11.06 20.21
CA GLY A 45 2.75 -9.86 19.49
C GLY A 45 3.90 -8.89 19.18
N HIS A 46 5.01 -8.94 19.94
CA HIS A 46 6.23 -8.17 19.62
C HIS A 46 6.81 -8.57 18.26
N ILE A 47 6.72 -9.85 17.89
CA ILE A 47 7.19 -10.35 16.60
C ILE A 47 6.28 -9.82 15.49
N ASP A 48 4.97 -9.86 15.70
CA ASP A 48 4.01 -9.33 14.73
C ASP A 48 4.21 -7.85 14.47
N THR A 49 4.41 -7.03 15.51
CA THR A 49 4.68 -5.60 15.30
C THR A 49 5.91 -5.36 14.42
N VAL A 50 7.01 -6.07 14.67
CA VAL A 50 8.22 -5.95 13.83
C VAL A 50 7.94 -6.43 12.40
N LEU A 51 7.19 -7.52 12.22
CA LEU A 51 6.84 -7.99 10.89
C LEU A 51 5.98 -6.96 10.14
N ASP A 52 5.01 -6.30 10.77
CA ASP A 52 4.21 -5.24 10.14
C ASP A 52 5.06 -4.04 9.72
N ASP A 53 5.89 -3.54 10.63
CA ASP A 53 6.73 -2.36 10.39
C ASP A 53 7.69 -2.57 9.21
N TRP A 54 8.23 -3.78 9.08
CA TRP A 54 9.22 -4.11 8.06
C TRP A 54 8.62 -4.69 6.76
N TRP A 55 7.38 -5.18 6.78
CA TRP A 55 6.77 -5.80 5.60
C TRP A 55 6.60 -4.82 4.43
N GLY A 56 6.14 -3.60 4.69
CA GLY A 56 6.03 -2.57 3.66
C GLY A 56 7.37 -2.19 3.04
N THR A 57 8.43 -2.16 3.86
CA THR A 57 9.79 -1.90 3.37
C THR A 57 10.30 -3.04 2.49
N ALA A 58 10.03 -4.29 2.86
CA ALA A 58 10.41 -5.46 2.07
C ALA A 58 9.65 -5.55 0.74
N ILE A 59 8.36 -5.17 0.72
CA ILE A 59 7.57 -5.09 -0.51
C ILE A 59 8.19 -4.10 -1.48
N LEU A 60 8.53 -2.89 -1.03
CA LEU A 60 9.14 -1.87 -1.89
C LEU A 60 10.54 -2.26 -2.36
N ALA A 61 11.25 -3.11 -1.62
CA ALA A 61 12.52 -3.69 -2.05
C ALA A 61 12.34 -4.77 -3.13
N GLU A 62 11.39 -5.69 -2.96
CA GLU A 62 11.15 -6.80 -3.90
C GLU A 62 10.45 -6.30 -5.19
N TYR A 63 9.52 -5.35 -5.03
CA TYR A 63 8.76 -4.73 -6.10
C TYR A 63 9.02 -3.22 -6.08
N PRO A 64 10.19 -2.77 -6.59
CA PRO A 64 10.47 -1.36 -6.68
C PRO A 64 9.41 -0.67 -7.54
N PRO A 65 9.00 0.55 -7.19
CA PRO A 65 8.04 1.29 -7.99
C PRO A 65 8.53 1.43 -9.43
N THR A 66 7.61 1.30 -10.38
CA THR A 66 7.87 1.58 -11.79
C THR A 66 8.17 3.06 -12.00
N GLU A 67 8.82 3.40 -13.14
CA GLU A 67 9.07 4.81 -13.49
C GLU A 67 7.78 5.64 -13.54
N GLU A 68 6.66 5.01 -13.92
CA GLU A 68 5.35 5.64 -13.95
C GLU A 68 4.83 5.95 -12.54
N GLU A 69 4.93 5.00 -11.60
CA GLU A 69 4.54 5.19 -10.20
C GLU A 69 5.43 6.24 -9.50
N GLU A 70 6.74 6.26 -9.79
CA GLU A 70 7.65 7.32 -9.32
C GLU A 70 7.27 8.68 -9.92
N ALA A 71 6.91 8.75 -11.20
CA ALA A 71 6.47 9.99 -11.83
C ALA A 71 5.16 10.51 -11.21
N ILE A 72 4.22 9.62 -10.90
CA ILE A 72 2.98 9.94 -10.19
C ILE A 72 3.31 10.49 -8.80
N LYS A 73 4.14 9.79 -8.02
CA LYS A 73 4.58 10.23 -6.69
C LYS A 73 5.26 11.60 -6.73
N ALA A 74 6.18 11.80 -7.67
CA ALA A 74 6.88 13.08 -7.83
C ALA A 74 5.94 14.23 -8.20
N ARG A 75 4.83 13.96 -8.90
CA ARG A 75 3.79 14.97 -9.18
C ARG A 75 2.99 15.31 -7.93
N VAL A 76 2.59 14.30 -7.16
CA VAL A 76 1.92 14.47 -5.87
C VAL A 76 2.76 15.26 -4.88
N ASP A 77 4.06 14.98 -4.78
CA ASP A 77 4.99 15.71 -3.91
C ASP A 77 5.10 17.21 -4.29
N ARG A 78 4.79 17.56 -5.55
CA ARG A 78 4.70 18.94 -6.04
C ARG A 78 3.30 19.56 -5.89
N GLY A 79 2.35 18.82 -5.31
CA GLY A 79 0.95 19.24 -5.15
C GLY A 79 0.11 19.11 -6.42
N ASP A 80 0.61 18.42 -7.46
CA ASP A 80 -0.15 18.12 -8.69
C ASP A 80 -0.82 16.74 -8.57
N PHE A 81 -2.12 16.75 -8.32
CA PHE A 81 -2.96 15.55 -8.22
C PHE A 81 -3.71 15.23 -9.53
N SER A 82 -3.37 15.88 -10.64
CA SER A 82 -4.11 15.70 -11.90
C SER A 82 -4.01 14.24 -12.41
N GLY A 83 -5.13 13.64 -12.78
CA GLY A 83 -5.18 12.21 -13.17
C GLY A 83 -5.10 11.22 -12.00
N LEU A 84 -5.04 11.70 -10.75
CA LEU A 84 -5.33 10.91 -9.54
C LEU A 84 -6.67 11.30 -8.94
N ILE A 85 -6.98 12.61 -9.00
CA ILE A 85 -8.23 13.18 -8.53
C ILE A 85 -8.87 13.94 -9.68
N ARG A 86 -10.12 13.61 -9.98
CA ARG A 86 -10.98 14.37 -10.88
C ARG A 86 -12.02 15.10 -10.05
N VAL A 87 -12.08 16.41 -10.19
CA VAL A 87 -13.15 17.23 -9.61
C VAL A 87 -14.21 17.45 -10.68
N ASP A 88 -15.46 17.11 -10.38
CA ASP A 88 -16.57 17.35 -11.31
C ASP A 88 -17.09 18.81 -11.24
N GLU A 89 -18.05 19.15 -12.10
CA GLU A 89 -18.65 20.50 -12.17
C GLU A 89 -19.32 20.94 -10.85
N THR A 90 -19.65 19.99 -9.97
CA THR A 90 -20.26 20.26 -8.66
C THR A 90 -19.24 20.42 -7.55
N GLY A 91 -17.94 20.28 -7.86
CA GLY A 91 -16.85 20.35 -6.90
C GLY A 91 -16.60 19.04 -6.16
N LEU A 92 -17.18 17.92 -6.61
CA LEU A 92 -17.00 16.63 -5.97
C LEU A 92 -15.73 15.95 -6.48
N GLU A 93 -14.93 15.45 -5.54
CA GLU A 93 -13.68 14.76 -5.81
C GLU A 93 -13.93 13.27 -6.08
N TRP A 94 -13.37 12.78 -7.18
CA TRP A 94 -13.36 11.40 -7.60
C TRP A 94 -11.92 10.92 -7.74
N ARG A 95 -11.61 9.72 -7.27
CA ARG A 95 -10.29 9.09 -7.40
C ARG A 95 -10.24 8.21 -8.63
N GLU A 96 -9.26 8.40 -9.49
CA GLU A 96 -9.08 7.58 -10.69
C GLU A 96 -8.22 6.35 -10.38
N ASP A 97 -8.65 5.17 -10.83
CA ASP A 97 -7.85 3.94 -10.75
C ASP A 97 -7.05 3.70 -12.04
N ALA A 98 -6.21 2.66 -12.05
CA ALA A 98 -5.37 2.31 -13.19
C ALA A 98 -6.14 1.94 -14.48
N HIS A 99 -7.44 1.66 -14.37
CA HIS A 99 -8.33 1.36 -15.49
C HIS A 99 -9.14 2.57 -15.96
N GLY A 100 -8.91 3.75 -15.35
CA GLY A 100 -9.64 4.97 -15.63
C GLY A 100 -11.04 5.00 -15.00
N ASN A 101 -11.36 4.07 -14.08
CA ASN A 101 -12.60 4.20 -13.32
C ASN A 101 -12.42 5.25 -12.24
N LEU A 102 -13.48 6.03 -12.03
CA LEU A 102 -13.54 7.06 -11.02
C LEU A 102 -14.34 6.57 -9.82
N TRP A 103 -13.76 6.68 -8.64
CA TRP A 103 -14.31 6.20 -7.38
C TRP A 103 -14.56 7.35 -6.42
N ARG A 104 -15.71 7.35 -5.76
CA ARG A 104 -16.05 8.34 -4.74
C ARG A 104 -16.83 7.71 -3.62
N THR A 105 -16.54 8.14 -2.40
CA THR A 105 -17.40 7.88 -1.23
C THR A 105 -18.14 9.16 -0.89
N ASP A 106 -19.48 9.11 -0.79
CA ASP A 106 -20.27 10.26 -0.35
C ASP A 106 -20.30 10.40 1.18
N ASP A 107 -20.87 11.51 1.68
CA ASP A 107 -20.93 11.83 3.11
C ASP A 107 -21.72 10.80 3.94
N ASN A 108 -22.51 9.94 3.29
CA ASN A 108 -23.25 8.85 3.94
C ASN A 108 -22.47 7.52 3.92
N GLY A 109 -21.20 7.54 3.51
CA GLY A 109 -20.34 6.36 3.43
C GLY A 109 -20.66 5.45 2.24
N LYS A 110 -21.42 5.93 1.26
CA LYS A 110 -21.79 5.13 0.09
C LYS A 110 -20.76 5.27 -1.02
N LEU A 111 -20.28 4.13 -1.52
CA LEU A 111 -19.32 4.04 -2.60
C LEU A 111 -20.02 4.15 -3.97
N TRP A 112 -19.44 4.97 -4.84
CA TRP A 112 -19.84 5.21 -6.21
C TRP A 112 -18.67 4.94 -7.14
N ARG A 113 -18.95 4.32 -8.28
CA ARG A 113 -18.02 4.12 -9.39
C ARG A 113 -18.57 4.77 -10.64
N GLU A 114 -17.73 5.48 -11.38
CA GLU A 114 -17.98 5.88 -12.77
C GLU A 114 -16.96 5.17 -13.67
N THR A 115 -17.45 4.43 -14.66
CA THR A 115 -16.60 3.78 -15.67
C THR A 115 -16.08 4.78 -16.70
N PRO A 116 -15.00 4.48 -17.45
CA PRO A 116 -14.50 5.34 -18.53
C PRO A 116 -15.56 5.74 -19.57
N ASP A 117 -16.60 4.91 -19.75
CA ASP A 117 -17.74 5.18 -20.63
C ASP A 117 -18.75 6.22 -20.05
N GLY A 118 -18.46 6.78 -18.87
CA GLY A 118 -19.30 7.76 -18.17
C GLY A 118 -20.49 7.17 -17.41
N LYS A 119 -20.59 5.84 -17.31
CA LYS A 119 -21.67 5.19 -16.56
C LYS A 119 -21.36 5.19 -15.06
N ARG A 120 -22.26 5.79 -14.27
CA ARG A 120 -22.21 5.87 -12.80
C ARG A 120 -23.06 4.79 -12.15
N GLU A 121 -22.51 4.09 -11.15
CA GLU A 121 -23.23 3.11 -10.37
C GLU A 121 -22.85 3.14 -8.88
N LYS A 122 -23.81 2.75 -8.03
CA LYS A 122 -23.56 2.49 -6.61
C LYS A 122 -22.86 1.15 -6.50
N VAL A 123 -21.76 1.10 -5.76
CA VAL A 123 -21.04 -0.14 -5.46
C VAL A 123 -21.22 -0.47 -3.98
N GLU A 124 -21.32 -1.76 -3.65
CA GLU A 124 -21.32 -2.19 -2.25
C GLU A 124 -19.91 -2.09 -1.66
N ALA A 125 -19.79 -1.61 -0.43
CA ALA A 125 -18.53 -1.22 0.22
C ALA A 125 -17.50 -2.37 0.39
N ASN A 126 -17.88 -3.62 0.08
CA ASN A 126 -16.99 -4.78 0.08
C ASN A 126 -16.26 -4.99 -1.26
N THR A 127 -16.40 -4.08 -2.22
CA THR A 127 -15.66 -4.15 -3.49
C THR A 127 -14.38 -3.35 -3.34
N THR A 128 -13.27 -4.03 -3.07
CA THR A 128 -11.93 -3.42 -3.08
C THR A 128 -11.62 -2.94 -4.50
N PRO A 129 -11.05 -1.73 -4.70
CA PRO A 129 -10.70 -1.23 -6.04
C PRO A 129 -9.71 -2.11 -6.83
N GLU A 130 -9.03 -3.05 -6.16
CA GLU A 130 -8.02 -3.93 -6.75
C GLU A 130 -8.59 -5.23 -7.35
N GLU A 131 -9.90 -5.50 -7.22
CA GLU A 131 -10.55 -6.69 -7.78
C GLU A 131 -11.54 -6.32 -8.88
N ASN A 132 -11.04 -5.90 -10.05
CA ASN A 132 -11.57 -6.24 -11.40
C ASN A 132 -10.75 -5.58 -12.51
#